data_AF-A0A1T3CCH4-F1
#
_entry.id   AF-A0A1T3CCH4-F1
#
_cell.length_a   1.000
_cell.length_b   1.000
_cell.length_c   1.000
_cell.angle_alpha   90.00
_cell.angle_beta   90.00
_cell.angle_gamma   90.00
#
_symmetry.space_group_name_H-M   'P 1'
#
loop_
_entity.id
_entity.type
_entity.pdbx_description
1 polymer ?
#
loop_
_entity_poly.entity_id
_entity_poly.type
_entity_poly.pdbx_seq_one_letter_code
_entity_poly.pdbx_strand_id
1 'polypeptide(L)'
;MSTENVPATAPEKVEQPEAPVSAPETPLAKFTARLADIIKESAHSEMWGVELSTDASHAPTQVILQKFLRANNGDLAGAEKQLAAALAWREKWQPTKLVSEAFNKDKFGGLGFVTNHKDEAGNNTVITWNIYGSVKDNKATFGDVTEFIKWRAALMELGVQQLHLNDITEPLPEDGTDKHQMLQVHDYRSVSFFRMDPAVKAASKETISVFSTAYPELLAHKYFVNVPAIMGWMFGAMKLFLAPATLKKFHPMTSGTTLSTELKSIAPSLPQEYGGSGSPVQEGLTVKLVDATETAKVEAPVEPKSEAVAAPVETPAQANETAVAEPQTVDLPVRPKVEEAAAEAKKEEAPAPVEPEAKVEEAKVEDTKVEDTKVEDTKVEDTKVEETKQETEEKKTEEIPVAADGAPKEAEAAPKETEATETAQPEKSA
;
A
#
# COMPACT_ATOMS: atom_id res chain seq x y z
N MET A 1 11.01 77.83 63.23
CA MET A 1 10.44 76.48 63.40
C MET A 1 9.07 76.49 62.73
N SER A 2 8.68 75.37 62.11
CA SER A 2 7.52 75.17 61.22
C SER A 2 7.81 75.37 59.72
N THR A 3 8.44 74.33 59.14
CA THR A 3 8.43 74.06 57.69
C THR A 3 7.18 73.25 57.35
N GLU A 4 6.30 73.79 56.52
CA GLU A 4 5.14 73.06 56.01
C GLU A 4 5.53 72.22 54.79
N ASN A 5 5.18 70.94 54.80
CA ASN A 5 5.71 69.94 53.88
C ASN A 5 4.68 69.61 52.78
N VAL A 6 4.89 70.13 51.57
CA VAL A 6 4.08 69.79 50.38
C VAL A 6 4.71 68.58 49.68
N PRO A 7 4.03 67.43 49.56
CA PRO A 7 4.57 66.29 48.81
C PRO A 7 4.51 66.56 47.31
N ALA A 8 5.65 66.45 46.63
CA ALA A 8 5.73 66.52 45.18
C ALA A 8 5.24 65.22 44.53
N THR A 9 4.27 65.33 43.62
CA THR A 9 3.76 64.20 42.82
C THR A 9 4.85 63.68 41.89
N ALA A 10 5.15 62.37 41.97
CA ALA A 10 6.05 61.72 41.02
C ALA A 10 5.37 61.56 39.64
N PRO A 11 6.10 61.69 38.52
CA PRO A 11 5.52 61.52 37.19
C PRO A 11 5.18 60.06 36.92
N GLU A 12 3.99 59.86 36.36
CA GLU A 12 3.43 58.56 36.00
C GLU A 12 4.23 57.93 34.85
N LYS A 13 4.72 56.70 35.05
CA LYS A 13 5.49 55.97 34.03
C LYS A 13 4.51 55.47 32.97
N VAL A 14 4.43 56.18 31.84
CA VAL A 14 3.64 55.75 30.68
C VAL A 14 4.13 54.38 30.22
N GLU A 15 3.30 53.37 30.40
CA GLU A 15 3.56 52.01 29.98
C GLU A 15 3.29 51.91 28.47
N GLN A 16 4.36 51.74 27.70
CA GLN A 16 4.28 51.60 26.25
C GLN A 16 3.69 50.22 25.93
N PRO A 17 2.65 50.12 25.07
CA PRO A 17 2.08 48.81 24.73
C PRO A 17 3.14 47.97 24.02
N GLU A 18 3.50 46.83 24.61
CA GLU A 18 4.35 45.85 23.96
C GLU A 18 3.70 45.40 22.65
N ALA A 19 4.48 45.39 21.57
CA ALA A 19 4.03 44.83 20.31
C ALA A 19 3.65 43.35 20.52
N PRO A 20 2.61 42.83 19.84
CA PRO A 20 2.17 41.46 20.06
C PRO A 20 3.33 40.50 19.78
N VAL A 21 3.74 39.75 20.80
CA VAL A 21 4.76 38.71 20.67
C VAL A 21 4.29 37.72 19.62
N SER A 22 5.00 37.70 18.49
CA SER A 22 4.74 36.75 17.41
C SER A 22 4.77 35.33 17.98
N ALA A 23 3.66 34.60 17.82
CA ALA A 23 3.57 33.21 18.27
C ALA A 23 4.75 32.40 17.73
N PRO A 24 5.31 31.46 18.51
CA PRO A 24 6.45 30.67 18.07
C PRO A 24 6.10 29.91 16.78
N GLU A 25 6.80 30.24 15.69
CA GLU A 25 6.55 29.66 14.38
C GLU A 25 6.71 28.14 14.41
N THR A 26 5.59 27.44 14.20
CA THR A 26 5.55 25.98 14.13
C THR A 26 6.32 25.47 12.90
N PRO A 27 6.78 24.20 12.90
CA PRO A 27 7.39 23.60 11.71
C PRO A 27 6.49 23.69 10.47
N LEU A 28 5.17 23.57 10.62
CA LEU A 28 4.19 23.70 9.53
C LEU A 28 4.09 25.14 8.98
N ALA A 29 4.13 26.15 9.85
CA ALA A 29 4.15 27.56 9.42
C ALA A 29 5.42 27.87 8.61
N LYS A 30 6.58 27.39 9.08
CA LYS A 30 7.85 27.51 8.35
C LYS A 30 7.81 26.77 7.01
N PHE A 31 7.29 25.55 6.98
CA PHE A 31 7.15 24.78 5.74
C PHE A 31 6.25 25.50 4.72
N THR A 32 5.15 26.08 5.17
CA THR A 32 4.25 26.89 4.33
C THR A 32 4.98 28.10 3.73
N ALA A 33 5.79 28.81 4.52
CA ALA A 33 6.59 29.94 4.04
C ALA A 33 7.67 29.54 3.02
N ARG A 34 8.15 28.29 3.04
CA ARG A 34 9.13 27.73 2.10
C ARG A 34 8.50 27.16 0.82
N LEU A 35 7.18 26.91 0.81
CA LEU A 35 6.48 26.24 -0.29
C LEU A 35 6.65 26.92 -1.65
N ALA A 36 6.69 28.25 -1.70
CA ALA A 36 6.87 29.02 -2.93
C ALA A 36 8.21 28.71 -3.63
N ASP A 37 9.29 28.59 -2.85
CA ASP A 37 10.62 28.24 -3.36
C ASP A 37 10.63 26.77 -3.83
N ILE A 38 10.03 25.87 -3.06
CA ILE A 38 9.96 24.44 -3.38
C ILE A 38 9.24 24.19 -4.71
N ILE A 39 8.06 24.78 -4.91
CA ILE A 39 7.30 24.69 -6.17
C ILE A 39 8.12 25.21 -7.36
N LYS A 40 8.87 26.29 -7.15
CA LYS A 40 9.73 26.89 -8.17
C LYS A 40 10.94 26.00 -8.51
N GLU A 41 11.52 25.34 -7.51
CA GLU A 41 12.62 24.38 -7.70
C GLU A 41 12.17 23.08 -8.38
N SER A 42 10.95 22.61 -8.10
CA SER A 42 10.38 21.40 -8.71
C SER A 42 9.62 21.64 -10.02
N ALA A 43 9.50 22.90 -10.49
CA ALA A 43 8.73 23.33 -11.66
C ALA A 43 7.26 22.81 -11.71
N HIS A 44 6.71 22.40 -10.56
CA HIS A 44 5.45 21.67 -10.46
C HIS A 44 4.79 21.91 -9.11
N SER A 45 3.48 22.13 -9.14
CA SER A 45 2.65 22.61 -8.02
C SER A 45 1.49 21.67 -7.64
N GLU A 46 1.27 20.57 -8.36
CA GLU A 46 0.17 19.63 -8.09
C GLU A 46 0.63 18.48 -7.20
N MET A 47 -0.10 18.22 -6.11
CA MET A 47 0.11 17.05 -5.25
C MET A 47 -1.21 16.37 -4.93
N TRP A 48 -1.35 15.10 -5.32
CA TRP A 48 -2.50 14.23 -5.02
C TRP A 48 -3.86 14.80 -5.46
N GLY A 49 -3.89 15.53 -6.58
CA GLY A 49 -5.07 16.20 -7.12
C GLY A 49 -5.35 17.59 -6.53
N VAL A 50 -4.46 18.11 -5.68
CA VAL A 50 -4.54 19.44 -5.07
C VAL A 50 -3.50 20.35 -5.69
N GLU A 51 -3.92 21.52 -6.17
CA GLU A 51 -3.01 22.60 -6.53
C GLU A 51 -2.47 23.26 -5.25
N LEU A 52 -1.16 23.22 -5.04
CA LEU A 52 -0.55 23.69 -3.80
C LEU A 52 -0.55 25.22 -3.72
N SER A 53 -1.30 25.75 -2.76
CA SER A 53 -1.39 27.19 -2.49
C SER A 53 -0.42 27.62 -1.40
N THR A 54 0.23 28.77 -1.59
CA THR A 54 1.07 29.41 -0.56
C THR A 54 0.25 30.12 0.52
N ASP A 55 -1.09 30.13 0.41
CA ASP A 55 -1.98 30.64 1.44
C ASP A 55 -2.07 29.67 2.62
N ALA A 56 -1.68 30.14 3.81
CA ALA A 56 -1.73 29.36 5.04
C ALA A 56 -3.16 28.92 5.45
N SER A 57 -4.20 29.56 4.92
CA SER A 57 -5.60 29.18 5.13
C SER A 57 -6.08 28.06 4.18
N HIS A 58 -5.28 27.68 3.17
CA HIS A 58 -5.66 26.61 2.23
C HIS A 58 -5.51 25.22 2.87
N ALA A 59 -6.58 24.78 3.52
CA ALA A 59 -6.62 23.52 4.28
C ALA A 59 -6.10 22.28 3.52
N PRO A 60 -6.43 22.04 2.22
CA PRO A 60 -5.86 20.91 1.46
C PRO A 60 -4.33 20.91 1.45
N THR A 61 -3.70 22.06 1.20
CA THR A 61 -2.25 22.20 1.23
C THR A 61 -1.69 22.01 2.64
N GLN A 62 -2.34 22.55 3.67
CA GLN A 62 -1.90 22.36 5.06
C GLN A 62 -1.91 20.88 5.48
N VAL A 63 -2.93 20.11 5.07
CA VAL A 63 -2.98 18.65 5.27
C VAL A 63 -1.81 17.94 4.57
N ILE A 64 -1.50 18.32 3.33
CA ILE A 64 -0.38 17.74 2.56
C ILE A 64 0.96 18.05 3.24
N LEU A 65 1.25 19.31 3.54
CA LEU A 65 2.49 19.70 4.24
C LEU A 65 2.64 18.99 5.59
N GLN A 66 1.55 18.86 6.34
CA GLN A 66 1.54 18.16 7.62
C GLN A 66 1.80 16.64 7.46
N LYS A 67 1.33 16.00 6.38
CA LYS A 67 1.66 14.60 6.06
C LYS A 67 3.15 14.41 5.74
N PHE A 68 3.76 15.29 4.95
CA PHE A 68 5.21 15.26 4.68
C PHE A 68 6.03 15.51 5.96
N LEU A 69 5.61 16.44 6.85
CA LEU A 69 6.26 16.61 8.16
C LEU A 69 6.14 15.37 9.06
N ARG A 70 4.94 14.75 9.14
CA ARG A 70 4.73 13.52 9.92
C ARG A 70 5.64 12.38 9.42
N ALA A 71 5.78 12.23 8.11
CA ALA A 71 6.66 11.24 7.49
C ALA A 71 8.16 11.43 7.79
N ASN A 72 8.59 12.67 8.06
CA ASN A 72 9.96 13.00 8.46
C ASN A 72 10.10 13.19 9.99
N ASN A 73 9.14 12.71 10.79
CA ASN A 73 9.15 12.84 12.25
C ASN A 73 9.26 14.29 12.76
N GLY A 74 8.78 15.27 11.98
CA GLY A 74 8.87 16.70 12.28
C GLY A 74 10.16 17.38 11.80
N ASP A 75 11.10 16.66 11.18
CA ASP A 75 12.24 17.28 10.50
C ASP A 75 11.77 18.05 9.27
N LEU A 76 11.83 19.37 9.37
CA LEU A 76 11.48 20.30 8.30
C LEU A 76 12.39 20.12 7.07
N ALA A 77 13.70 19.96 7.25
CA ALA A 77 14.63 19.85 6.11
C ALA A 77 14.42 18.55 5.34
N GLY A 78 14.14 17.44 6.05
CA GLY A 78 13.69 16.19 5.45
C GLY A 78 12.37 16.34 4.68
N ALA A 79 11.38 17.02 5.27
CA ALA A 79 10.08 17.25 4.65
C ALA A 79 10.13 18.13 3.40
N GLU A 80 10.89 19.24 3.42
CA GLU A 80 11.13 20.09 2.25
C GLU A 80 11.76 19.30 1.11
N LYS A 81 12.82 18.54 1.41
CA LYS A 81 13.52 17.69 0.43
C LYS A 81 12.62 16.59 -0.16
N GLN A 82 11.81 15.94 0.67
CA GLN A 82 10.91 14.88 0.22
C GLN A 82 9.77 15.44 -0.64
N LEU A 83 9.21 16.59 -0.27
CA LEU A 83 8.18 17.27 -1.07
C LEU A 83 8.72 17.70 -2.44
N ALA A 84 9.90 18.32 -2.49
CA ALA A 84 10.56 18.69 -3.75
C ALA A 84 10.80 17.47 -4.66
N ALA A 85 11.30 16.37 -4.08
CA ALA A 85 11.52 15.12 -4.82
C ALA A 85 10.20 14.48 -5.30
N ALA A 86 9.14 14.55 -4.50
CA ALA A 86 7.82 14.07 -4.89
C ALA A 86 7.22 14.90 -6.03
N LEU A 87 7.31 16.24 -5.97
CA LEU A 87 6.82 17.14 -7.02
C LEU A 87 7.58 16.94 -8.35
N ALA A 88 8.91 16.84 -8.30
CA ALA A 88 9.73 16.53 -9.50
C ALA A 88 9.42 15.13 -10.06
N TRP A 89 9.10 14.15 -9.21
CA TRP A 89 8.62 12.85 -9.68
C TRP A 89 7.24 12.96 -10.36
N ARG A 90 6.30 13.74 -9.80
CA ARG A 90 4.98 13.98 -10.40
C ARG A 90 5.05 14.72 -11.72
N GLU A 91 5.91 15.73 -11.85
CA GLU A 91 6.17 16.45 -13.10
C GLU A 91 6.56 15.46 -14.23
N LYS A 92 7.51 14.58 -13.93
CA LYS A 92 8.08 13.59 -14.86
C LYS A 92 7.12 12.44 -15.19
N TRP A 93 6.46 11.86 -14.19
CA TRP A 93 5.64 10.65 -14.35
C TRP A 93 4.16 10.92 -14.62
N GLN A 94 3.69 12.14 -14.32
CA GLN A 94 2.33 12.62 -14.55
C GLN A 94 1.26 11.62 -14.08
N PRO A 95 1.34 11.12 -12.82
CA PRO A 95 0.61 9.94 -12.36
C PRO A 95 -0.91 10.13 -12.46
N THR A 96 -1.40 11.35 -12.28
CA THR A 96 -2.81 11.76 -12.46
C THR A 96 -3.33 11.46 -13.87
N LYS A 97 -2.48 11.56 -14.91
CA LYS A 97 -2.83 11.19 -16.29
C LYS A 97 -2.86 9.68 -16.50
N LEU A 98 -1.97 8.94 -15.83
CA LEU A 98 -1.89 7.47 -15.93
C LEU A 98 -3.22 6.79 -15.55
N VAL A 99 -4.04 7.40 -14.69
CA VAL A 99 -5.40 6.92 -14.34
C VAL A 99 -6.30 6.78 -15.57
N SER A 100 -6.11 7.64 -16.58
CA SER A 100 -6.86 7.63 -17.84
C SER A 100 -6.19 6.83 -18.95
N GLU A 101 -4.95 6.36 -18.75
CA GLU A 101 -4.23 5.53 -19.72
C GLU A 101 -4.81 4.11 -19.76
N ALA A 102 -4.63 3.45 -20.91
CA ALA A 102 -5.10 2.10 -21.14
C ALA A 102 -3.97 1.08 -20.89
N PHE A 103 -4.17 0.18 -19.93
CA PHE A 103 -3.22 -0.87 -19.57
C PHE A 103 -3.56 -2.21 -20.21
N ASN A 104 -2.56 -3.06 -20.39
CA ASN A 104 -2.74 -4.37 -21.01
C ASN A 104 -3.51 -5.32 -20.08
N LYS A 105 -4.67 -5.79 -20.52
CA LYS A 105 -5.58 -6.66 -19.76
C LYS A 105 -5.01 -8.06 -19.49
N ASP A 106 -4.13 -8.58 -20.34
CA ASP A 106 -3.49 -9.89 -20.11
C ASP A 106 -2.42 -9.82 -19.01
N LYS A 107 -1.76 -8.66 -18.85
CA LYS A 107 -0.77 -8.39 -17.79
C LYS A 107 -1.41 -7.98 -16.46
N PHE A 108 -2.43 -7.11 -16.50
CA PHE A 108 -2.93 -6.42 -15.30
C PHE A 108 -4.40 -6.69 -14.95
N GLY A 109 -5.12 -7.43 -15.81
CA GLY A 109 -6.54 -7.71 -15.63
C GLY A 109 -6.83 -8.52 -14.36
N GLY A 110 -7.69 -7.97 -13.50
CA GLY A 110 -8.06 -8.60 -12.24
C GLY A 110 -7.07 -8.42 -11.09
N LEU A 111 -5.99 -7.64 -11.27
CA LEU A 111 -4.94 -7.47 -10.25
C LEU A 111 -5.09 -6.25 -9.36
N GLY A 112 -5.95 -5.29 -9.71
CA GLY A 112 -6.01 -3.97 -9.07
C GLY A 112 -7.41 -3.38 -9.04
N PHE A 113 -7.91 -3.07 -7.85
CA PHE A 113 -9.23 -2.46 -7.63
C PHE A 113 -9.19 -1.39 -6.54
N VAL A 114 -10.20 -0.51 -6.54
CA VAL A 114 -10.47 0.50 -5.52
C VAL A 114 -11.93 0.45 -5.13
N THR A 115 -12.22 0.38 -3.83
CA THR A 115 -13.59 0.36 -3.30
C THR A 115 -13.78 1.43 -2.22
N ASN A 116 -15.02 1.88 -2.08
CA ASN A 116 -15.45 2.86 -1.10
C ASN A 116 -16.45 2.23 -0.15
N HIS A 117 -16.22 2.36 1.15
CA HIS A 117 -17.03 1.73 2.19
C HIS A 117 -17.45 2.78 3.22
N LYS A 118 -18.75 3.05 3.31
CA LYS A 118 -19.30 3.95 4.34
C LYS A 118 -19.68 3.16 5.59
N ASP A 119 -19.23 3.63 6.74
CA ASP A 119 -19.70 3.12 8.04
C ASP A 119 -21.06 3.72 8.44
N GLU A 120 -21.63 3.25 9.55
CA GLU A 120 -22.91 3.74 10.09
C GLU A 120 -22.88 5.24 10.49
N ALA A 121 -21.69 5.79 10.74
CA ALA A 121 -21.49 7.22 11.03
C ALA A 121 -21.28 8.07 9.76
N GLY A 122 -21.29 7.44 8.58
CA GLY A 122 -21.12 8.09 7.28
C GLY A 122 -19.67 8.33 6.86
N ASN A 123 -18.67 7.89 7.63
CA ASN A 123 -17.26 8.02 7.26
C ASN A 123 -16.96 7.11 6.07
N ASN A 124 -16.36 7.65 5.00
CA ASN A 124 -15.92 6.85 3.86
C ASN A 124 -14.52 6.27 4.10
N THR A 125 -14.39 4.95 4.02
CA THR A 125 -13.11 4.23 4.01
C THR A 125 -12.78 3.82 2.58
N VAL A 126 -11.71 4.38 2.02
CA VAL A 126 -11.16 3.97 0.72
C VAL A 126 -10.25 2.76 0.94
N ILE A 127 -10.43 1.72 0.12
CA ILE A 127 -9.54 0.55 0.10
C ILE A 127 -8.98 0.36 -1.31
N THR A 128 -7.66 0.26 -1.44
CA THR A 128 -7.02 -0.19 -2.68
C THR A 128 -6.58 -1.65 -2.53
N TRP A 129 -6.88 -2.47 -3.55
CA TRP A 129 -6.69 -3.91 -3.54
C TRP A 129 -5.64 -4.30 -4.58
N ASN A 130 -4.69 -5.15 -4.20
CA ASN A 130 -3.77 -5.80 -5.12
C ASN A 130 -3.90 -7.32 -4.99
N ILE A 131 -4.47 -7.96 -6.01
CA ILE A 131 -4.73 -9.40 -6.01
C ILE A 131 -3.56 -10.12 -6.71
N TYR A 132 -2.38 -10.08 -6.08
CA TYR A 132 -1.17 -10.70 -6.64
C TYR A 132 -1.30 -12.22 -6.77
N GLY A 133 -2.18 -12.84 -5.98
CA GLY A 133 -2.61 -14.23 -6.15
C GLY A 133 -3.24 -14.58 -7.51
N SER A 134 -3.71 -13.58 -8.26
CA SER A 134 -4.29 -13.75 -9.60
C SER A 134 -3.28 -13.55 -10.75
N VAL A 135 -2.00 -13.31 -10.46
CA VAL A 135 -0.96 -13.21 -11.50
C VAL A 135 -0.77 -14.56 -12.18
N LYS A 136 -0.97 -14.59 -13.50
CA LYS A 136 -0.83 -15.79 -14.33
C LYS A 136 0.59 -16.00 -14.85
N ASP A 137 1.30 -14.91 -15.14
CA ASP A 137 2.67 -14.91 -15.64
C ASP A 137 3.45 -13.75 -14.98
N ASN A 138 4.40 -14.09 -14.11
CA ASN A 138 5.28 -13.13 -13.44
C ASN A 138 6.14 -12.33 -14.42
N LYS A 139 6.61 -12.96 -15.51
CA LYS A 139 7.46 -12.30 -16.49
C LYS A 139 6.66 -11.31 -17.31
N ALA A 140 5.43 -11.64 -17.68
CA ALA A 140 4.54 -10.71 -18.38
C ALA A 140 4.11 -9.52 -17.49
N THR A 141 3.88 -9.76 -16.18
CA THR A 141 3.36 -8.74 -15.26
C THR A 141 4.44 -7.86 -14.63
N PHE A 142 5.60 -8.42 -14.30
CA PHE A 142 6.68 -7.74 -13.56
C PHE A 142 7.99 -7.61 -14.34
N GLY A 143 8.10 -8.23 -15.52
CA GLY A 143 9.34 -8.22 -16.32
C GLY A 143 9.72 -6.83 -16.85
N ASP A 144 8.72 -6.01 -17.18
CA ASP A 144 8.91 -4.57 -17.34
C ASP A 144 8.50 -3.85 -16.03
N VAL A 145 9.52 -3.48 -15.24
CA VAL A 145 9.33 -2.74 -13.99
C VAL A 145 8.75 -1.34 -14.24
N THR A 146 9.05 -0.70 -15.37
CA THR A 146 8.56 0.65 -15.66
C THR A 146 7.07 0.63 -15.96
N GLU A 147 6.63 -0.30 -16.80
CA GLU A 147 5.21 -0.53 -17.10
C GLU A 147 4.42 -0.90 -15.84
N PHE A 148 4.95 -1.84 -15.04
CA PHE A 148 4.33 -2.23 -13.77
C PHE A 148 4.18 -1.04 -12.82
N ILE A 149 5.18 -0.17 -12.72
CA ILE A 149 5.14 1.01 -11.84
C ILE A 149 4.15 2.06 -12.37
N LYS A 150 4.03 2.26 -13.69
CA LYS A 150 2.96 3.11 -14.26
C LYS A 150 1.58 2.59 -13.86
N TRP A 151 1.32 1.30 -14.05
CA TRP A 151 0.05 0.67 -13.65
C TRP A 151 -0.19 0.81 -12.14
N ARG A 152 0.83 0.53 -11.32
CA ARG A 152 0.68 0.55 -9.86
C ARG A 152 0.52 1.97 -9.31
N ALA A 153 1.11 2.98 -9.96
CA ALA A 153 0.89 4.39 -9.67
C ALA A 153 -0.51 4.85 -10.10
N ALA A 154 -0.97 4.47 -11.30
CA ALA A 154 -2.34 4.76 -11.77
C ALA A 154 -3.40 4.21 -10.81
N LEU A 155 -3.24 2.98 -10.31
CA LEU A 155 -4.12 2.40 -9.30
C LEU A 155 -4.04 3.14 -7.95
N MET A 156 -2.86 3.66 -7.58
CA MET A 156 -2.70 4.46 -6.36
C MET A 156 -3.42 5.81 -6.48
N GLU A 157 -3.23 6.52 -7.59
CA GLU A 157 -3.92 7.79 -7.89
C GLU A 157 -5.43 7.62 -7.98
N LEU A 158 -5.92 6.54 -8.59
CA LEU A 158 -7.35 6.21 -8.59
C LEU A 158 -7.90 6.11 -7.15
N GLY A 159 -7.13 5.52 -6.22
CA GLY A 159 -7.43 5.51 -4.79
C GLY A 159 -7.34 6.88 -4.12
N VAL A 160 -6.33 7.68 -4.46
CA VAL A 160 -6.14 9.04 -3.93
C VAL A 160 -7.29 9.96 -4.34
N GLN A 161 -7.80 9.84 -5.57
CA GLN A 161 -8.97 10.58 -6.02
C GLN A 161 -10.21 10.31 -5.17
N GLN A 162 -10.38 9.09 -4.63
CA GLN A 162 -11.49 8.76 -3.72
C GLN A 162 -11.31 9.31 -2.29
N LEU A 163 -10.14 9.87 -1.95
CA LEU A 163 -9.92 10.54 -0.65
C LEU A 163 -10.41 12.00 -0.66
N HIS A 164 -10.81 12.55 -1.82
CA HIS A 164 -11.39 13.89 -1.93
C HIS A 164 -10.52 14.99 -1.27
N LEU A 165 -9.20 14.91 -1.43
CA LEU A 165 -8.26 15.79 -0.72
C LEU A 165 -8.43 17.28 -1.05
N ASN A 166 -8.93 17.60 -2.24
CA ASN A 166 -9.21 18.96 -2.68
C ASN A 166 -10.49 19.55 -2.05
N ASP A 167 -11.36 18.70 -1.49
CA ASP A 167 -12.61 19.08 -0.83
C ASP A 167 -12.43 19.31 0.69
N ILE A 168 -11.18 19.25 1.20
CA ILE A 168 -10.84 19.44 2.61
C ILE A 168 -11.02 20.91 3.01
N THR A 169 -11.84 21.16 4.03
CA THR A 169 -12.11 22.51 4.57
C THR A 169 -11.38 22.84 5.88
N GLU A 170 -10.80 21.83 6.55
CA GLU A 170 -10.16 21.96 7.86
C GLU A 170 -8.76 21.32 7.85
N PRO A 171 -7.75 21.90 8.55
CA PRO A 171 -6.44 21.28 8.68
C PRO A 171 -6.52 19.99 9.52
N LEU A 172 -5.45 19.18 9.50
CA LEU A 172 -5.38 17.99 10.37
C LEU A 172 -5.44 18.40 11.86
N PRO A 173 -6.22 17.68 12.68
CA PRO A 173 -6.34 17.97 14.11
C PRO A 173 -5.02 17.74 14.86
N GLU A 174 -4.85 18.49 15.96
CA GLU A 174 -3.66 18.43 16.82
C GLU A 174 -3.51 17.11 17.58
N ASP A 175 -4.60 16.34 17.73
CA ASP A 175 -4.60 15.01 18.37
C ASP A 175 -3.87 13.92 17.57
N GLY A 176 -3.39 14.26 16.37
CA GLY A 176 -2.64 13.37 15.50
C GLY A 176 -3.52 12.47 14.62
N THR A 177 -4.85 12.53 14.74
CA THR A 177 -5.74 11.76 13.86
C THR A 177 -5.67 12.27 12.42
N ASP A 178 -6.02 11.39 11.48
CA ASP A 178 -5.95 11.64 10.05
C ASP A 178 -7.01 10.79 9.35
N LYS A 179 -8.06 11.45 8.86
CA LYS A 179 -9.17 10.80 8.13
C LYS A 179 -8.90 10.73 6.62
N HIS A 180 -7.82 11.35 6.15
CA HIS A 180 -7.47 11.49 4.74
C HIS A 180 -6.43 10.43 4.35
N GLN A 181 -6.73 9.18 4.69
CA GLN A 181 -5.88 8.01 4.46
C GLN A 181 -6.71 6.86 3.91
N MET A 182 -6.07 5.98 3.15
CA MET A 182 -6.66 4.76 2.60
C MET A 182 -6.12 3.51 3.29
N LEU A 183 -6.89 2.43 3.21
CA LEU A 183 -6.39 1.08 3.49
C LEU A 183 -5.79 0.48 2.22
N GLN A 184 -4.84 -0.44 2.40
CA GLN A 184 -4.31 -1.26 1.31
C GLN A 184 -4.46 -2.74 1.65
N VAL A 185 -5.03 -3.52 0.75
CA VAL A 185 -5.13 -4.98 0.88
C VAL A 185 -4.30 -5.62 -0.22
N HIS A 186 -3.35 -6.47 0.15
CA HIS A 186 -2.63 -7.35 -0.77
C HIS A 186 -3.14 -8.78 -0.56
N ASP A 187 -3.76 -9.39 -1.58
CA ASP A 187 -4.11 -10.80 -1.56
C ASP A 187 -3.02 -11.65 -2.23
N TYR A 188 -2.47 -12.59 -1.45
CA TYR A 188 -1.43 -13.53 -1.88
C TYR A 188 -1.93 -14.98 -1.97
N ARG A 189 -3.24 -15.22 -2.06
CA ARG A 189 -3.82 -16.55 -2.31
C ARG A 189 -3.12 -17.22 -3.49
N SER A 190 -2.70 -18.47 -3.34
CA SER A 190 -2.00 -19.25 -4.36
C SER A 190 -0.60 -18.73 -4.78
N VAL A 191 -0.06 -17.68 -4.16
CA VAL A 191 1.34 -17.27 -4.42
C VAL A 191 2.31 -18.27 -3.81
N SER A 192 3.30 -18.69 -4.60
CA SER A 192 4.40 -19.53 -4.11
C SER A 192 5.47 -18.67 -3.45
N PHE A 193 5.70 -18.89 -2.15
CA PHE A 193 6.70 -18.17 -1.35
C PHE A 193 8.07 -18.86 -1.31
N PHE A 194 8.20 -20.07 -1.89
CA PHE A 194 9.44 -20.86 -1.83
C PHE A 194 10.57 -20.34 -2.74
N ARG A 195 10.25 -19.52 -3.75
CA ARG A 195 11.22 -18.86 -4.63
C ARG A 195 10.75 -17.44 -4.91
N MET A 196 11.52 -16.46 -4.46
CA MET A 196 11.24 -15.05 -4.76
C MET A 196 11.80 -14.71 -6.14
N ASP A 197 10.88 -14.52 -7.09
CA ASP A 197 11.17 -14.16 -8.48
C ASP A 197 11.94 -12.82 -8.55
N PRO A 198 13.05 -12.73 -9.31
CA PRO A 198 13.83 -11.50 -9.42
C PRO A 198 13.03 -10.30 -9.96
N ALA A 199 12.10 -10.53 -10.89
CA ALA A 199 11.26 -9.46 -11.46
C ALA A 199 10.26 -8.94 -10.42
N VAL A 200 9.60 -9.86 -9.68
CA VAL A 200 8.73 -9.50 -8.53
C VAL A 200 9.51 -8.70 -7.48
N LYS A 201 10.76 -9.11 -7.18
CA LYS A 201 11.63 -8.41 -6.22
C LYS A 201 12.00 -7.00 -6.71
N ALA A 202 12.33 -6.83 -7.99
CA ALA A 202 12.66 -5.54 -8.59
C ALA A 202 11.43 -4.60 -8.59
N ALA A 203 10.28 -5.07 -9.08
CA ALA A 203 9.02 -4.33 -9.06
C ALA A 203 8.58 -3.94 -7.64
N SER A 204 8.75 -4.84 -6.66
CA SER A 204 8.46 -4.55 -5.25
C SER A 204 9.39 -3.49 -4.66
N LYS A 205 10.70 -3.57 -4.94
CA LYS A 205 11.69 -2.57 -4.49
C LYS A 205 11.36 -1.19 -5.05
N GLU A 206 11.05 -1.11 -6.35
CA GLU A 206 10.73 0.16 -7.00
C GLU A 206 9.39 0.72 -6.50
N THR A 207 8.39 -0.12 -6.27
CA THR A 207 7.10 0.30 -5.68
C THR A 207 7.31 0.91 -4.29
N ILE A 208 8.16 0.30 -3.45
CA ILE A 208 8.51 0.85 -2.13
C ILE A 208 9.23 2.19 -2.28
N SER A 209 10.20 2.30 -3.20
CA SER A 209 10.93 3.54 -3.48
C SER A 209 9.99 4.70 -3.87
N VAL A 210 9.14 4.47 -4.87
CA VAL A 210 8.16 5.45 -5.36
C VAL A 210 7.15 5.81 -4.27
N PHE A 211 6.60 4.83 -3.55
CA PHE A 211 5.56 5.10 -2.55
C PHE A 211 6.10 5.77 -1.29
N SER A 212 7.32 5.44 -0.87
CA SER A 212 8.01 6.17 0.20
C SER A 212 8.31 7.61 -0.19
N THR A 213 8.63 7.90 -1.46
CA THR A 213 8.92 9.27 -1.91
C THR A 213 7.63 10.09 -2.13
N ALA A 214 6.71 9.58 -2.95
CA ALA A 214 5.61 10.35 -3.53
C ALA A 214 4.24 10.16 -2.86
N TYR A 215 4.10 9.18 -1.96
CA TYR A 215 2.83 8.91 -1.25
C TYR A 215 2.96 8.76 0.30
N PRO A 216 3.80 9.57 1.00
CA PRO A 216 3.88 9.52 2.46
C PRO A 216 2.56 9.79 3.17
N GLU A 217 2.33 9.10 4.30
CA GLU A 217 1.18 9.31 5.20
C GLU A 217 -0.22 9.31 4.54
N LEU A 218 -0.36 8.61 3.41
CA LEU A 218 -1.65 8.21 2.83
C LEU A 218 -2.11 6.81 3.25
N LEU A 219 -1.21 6.00 3.83
CA LEU A 219 -1.52 4.65 4.32
C LEU A 219 -1.97 4.69 5.79
N ALA A 220 -3.21 4.30 6.07
CA ALA A 220 -3.70 4.05 7.42
C ALA A 220 -3.27 2.66 7.90
N HIS A 221 -3.76 1.60 7.26
CA HIS A 221 -3.34 0.21 7.52
C HIS A 221 -3.18 -0.59 6.23
N LYS A 222 -2.28 -1.58 6.27
CA LYS A 222 -1.98 -2.51 5.19
C LYS A 222 -2.21 -3.94 5.65
N TYR A 223 -3.17 -4.60 5.00
CA TYR A 223 -3.53 -5.99 5.26
C TYR A 223 -2.92 -6.89 4.19
N PHE A 224 -2.25 -7.96 4.62
CA PHE A 224 -1.68 -8.97 3.73
C PHE A 224 -2.44 -10.27 3.95
N VAL A 225 -3.39 -10.57 3.07
CA VAL A 225 -4.36 -11.65 3.24
C VAL A 225 -4.00 -12.92 2.48
N ASN A 226 -4.54 -14.05 2.95
CA ASN A 226 -4.25 -15.39 2.45
C ASN A 226 -2.74 -15.74 2.46
N VAL A 227 -1.98 -15.18 3.42
CA VAL A 227 -0.54 -15.46 3.57
C VAL A 227 -0.33 -16.78 4.34
N PRO A 228 0.45 -17.74 3.82
CA PRO A 228 0.69 -19.01 4.51
C PRO A 228 1.26 -18.81 5.92
N ALA A 229 0.70 -19.51 6.92
CA ALA A 229 1.10 -19.39 8.33
C ALA A 229 2.60 -19.66 8.56
N ILE A 230 3.21 -20.53 7.74
CA ILE A 230 4.65 -20.81 7.74
C ILE A 230 5.52 -19.59 7.42
N MET A 231 4.96 -18.50 6.88
CA MET A 231 5.68 -17.23 6.64
C MET A 231 5.65 -16.27 7.84
N GLY A 232 5.06 -16.64 8.98
CA GLY A 232 5.01 -15.79 10.18
C GLY A 232 6.39 -15.34 10.69
N TRP A 233 7.44 -16.15 10.49
CA TRP A 233 8.82 -15.78 10.83
C TRP A 233 9.34 -14.59 9.99
N MET A 234 8.86 -14.42 8.75
CA MET A 234 9.27 -13.31 7.89
C MET A 234 8.75 -11.98 8.43
N PHE A 235 7.50 -11.93 8.90
CA PHE A 235 6.97 -10.77 9.62
C PHE A 235 7.66 -10.56 10.97
N GLY A 236 8.11 -11.63 11.63
CA GLY A 236 9.01 -11.56 12.78
C GLY A 236 10.34 -10.85 12.43
N ALA A 237 11.00 -11.24 11.33
CA ALA A 237 12.23 -10.63 10.87
C ALA A 237 12.05 -9.17 10.41
N MET A 238 10.91 -8.82 9.79
CA MET A 238 10.57 -7.43 9.44
C MET A 238 10.58 -6.49 10.66
N LYS A 239 10.35 -7.00 11.89
CA LYS A 239 10.42 -6.20 13.12
C LYS A 239 11.82 -5.69 13.45
N LEU A 240 12.89 -6.28 12.89
CA LEU A 240 14.26 -5.78 13.07
C LEU A 240 14.62 -4.62 12.11
N PHE A 241 13.87 -4.43 11.02
CA PHE A 241 14.26 -3.54 9.93
C PHE A 241 13.23 -2.43 9.61
N LEU A 242 11.97 -2.58 10.06
CA LEU A 242 10.94 -1.55 9.90
C LEU A 242 10.76 -0.71 11.16
N ALA A 243 10.43 0.56 10.98
CA ALA A 243 10.07 1.44 12.09
C ALA A 243 8.80 0.92 12.82
N PRO A 244 8.70 1.07 14.16
CA PRO A 244 7.52 0.63 14.92
C PRO A 244 6.19 1.19 14.40
N ALA A 245 6.20 2.43 13.91
CA ALA A 245 5.03 3.06 13.28
C ALA A 245 4.56 2.31 12.03
N THR A 246 5.48 1.89 11.15
CA THR A 246 5.16 1.09 9.95
C THR A 246 4.66 -0.30 10.34
N LEU A 247 5.29 -0.94 11.31
CA LEU A 247 4.88 -2.26 11.81
C LEU A 247 3.47 -2.26 12.39
N LYS A 248 3.09 -1.22 13.14
CA LYS A 248 1.73 -1.07 13.68
C LYS A 248 0.67 -0.91 12.58
N LYS A 249 1.06 -0.43 11.39
CA LYS A 249 0.17 -0.35 10.23
C LYS A 249 0.04 -1.67 9.47
N PHE A 250 0.87 -2.70 9.72
CA PHE A 250 0.99 -3.91 8.89
C PHE A 250 0.37 -5.16 9.54
N HIS A 251 -0.63 -5.75 8.88
CA HIS A 251 -1.45 -6.84 9.41
C HIS A 251 -1.39 -8.09 8.51
N PRO A 252 -0.52 -9.07 8.80
CA PRO A 252 -0.52 -10.36 8.11
C PRO A 252 -1.68 -11.25 8.56
N MET A 253 -2.39 -11.85 7.62
CA MET A 253 -3.60 -12.65 7.86
C MET A 253 -3.56 -13.94 7.05
N THR A 254 -3.82 -15.07 7.72
CA THR A 254 -3.79 -16.41 7.11
C THR A 254 -5.00 -16.69 6.21
N SER A 255 -6.13 -16.02 6.46
CA SER A 255 -7.31 -16.03 5.60
C SER A 255 -7.69 -14.60 5.22
N GLY A 256 -8.18 -14.40 4.00
CA GLY A 256 -8.85 -13.15 3.62
C GLY A 256 -10.20 -12.95 4.30
N THR A 257 -10.90 -14.04 4.66
CA THR A 257 -12.24 -13.95 5.27
C THR A 257 -12.26 -13.37 6.67
N THR A 258 -11.10 -13.23 7.34
CA THR A 258 -11.01 -12.58 8.65
C THR A 258 -10.80 -11.06 8.55
N LEU A 259 -10.67 -10.48 7.35
CA LEU A 259 -10.52 -9.03 7.17
C LEU A 259 -11.73 -8.25 7.73
N SER A 260 -12.94 -8.77 7.57
CA SER A 260 -14.16 -8.18 8.16
C SER A 260 -14.15 -8.17 9.70
N THR A 261 -13.33 -9.00 10.35
CA THR A 261 -13.17 -9.00 11.82
C THR A 261 -12.24 -7.87 12.29
N GLU A 262 -11.29 -7.43 11.46
CA GLU A 262 -10.46 -6.24 11.71
C GLU A 262 -11.23 -4.96 11.35
N LEU A 263 -12.01 -4.99 10.27
CA LEU A 263 -12.70 -3.84 9.68
C LEU A 263 -14.22 -3.86 9.98
N LYS A 264 -14.57 -4.08 11.25
CA LYS A 264 -15.96 -4.34 11.70
C LYS A 264 -16.97 -3.28 11.28
N SER A 265 -16.61 -2.00 11.34
CA SER A 265 -17.49 -0.86 11.03
C SER A 265 -17.95 -0.81 9.57
N ILE A 266 -17.22 -1.46 8.66
CA ILE A 266 -17.53 -1.52 7.23
C ILE A 266 -17.79 -2.94 6.72
N ALA A 267 -17.72 -3.96 7.60
CA ALA A 267 -17.88 -5.37 7.27
C ALA A 267 -19.11 -5.69 6.39
N PRO A 268 -20.31 -5.11 6.60
CA PRO A 268 -21.46 -5.37 5.73
C PRO A 268 -21.25 -4.99 4.26
N SER A 269 -20.35 -4.03 4.00
CA SER A 269 -20.04 -3.52 2.65
C SER A 269 -18.75 -4.09 2.05
N LEU A 270 -17.92 -4.80 2.82
CA LEU A 270 -16.72 -5.45 2.31
C LEU A 270 -17.08 -6.59 1.35
N PRO A 271 -16.25 -6.91 0.34
CA PRO A 271 -16.53 -8.01 -0.57
C PRO A 271 -16.63 -9.36 0.15
N GLN A 272 -17.51 -10.22 -0.35
CA GLN A 272 -17.83 -11.52 0.28
C GLN A 272 -16.59 -12.42 0.44
N GLU A 273 -15.67 -12.40 -0.51
CA GLU A 273 -14.41 -13.16 -0.48
C GLU A 273 -13.45 -12.74 0.66
N TYR A 274 -13.65 -11.55 1.23
CA TYR A 274 -12.93 -11.04 2.41
C TYR A 274 -13.80 -11.03 3.69
N GLY A 275 -14.88 -11.83 3.68
CA GLY A 275 -15.72 -12.09 4.84
C GLY A 275 -16.76 -11.01 5.14
N GLY A 276 -17.04 -10.11 4.19
CA GLY A 276 -18.16 -9.19 4.26
C GLY A 276 -19.41 -9.72 3.56
N SER A 277 -20.33 -8.81 3.26
CA SER A 277 -21.62 -9.10 2.58
C SER A 277 -21.87 -8.22 1.34
N GLY A 278 -20.90 -7.42 0.92
CA GLY A 278 -20.98 -6.53 -0.23
C GLY A 278 -20.64 -7.20 -1.55
N SER A 279 -20.71 -6.41 -2.63
CA SER A 279 -20.32 -6.83 -3.99
C SER A 279 -18.90 -7.43 -4.05
N PRO A 280 -18.65 -8.38 -4.96
CA PRO A 280 -17.31 -8.89 -5.24
C PRO A 280 -16.30 -7.77 -5.53
N VAL A 281 -15.03 -7.95 -5.17
CA VAL A 281 -14.02 -6.88 -5.31
C VAL A 281 -13.81 -6.44 -6.76
N GLN A 282 -14.14 -7.32 -7.71
CA GLN A 282 -14.03 -7.08 -9.15
C GLN A 282 -15.08 -6.08 -9.69
N GLU A 283 -16.11 -5.76 -8.91
CA GLU A 283 -17.04 -4.65 -9.19
C GLU A 283 -16.50 -3.29 -8.69
N GLY A 284 -15.36 -3.28 -8.00
CA GLY A 284 -14.65 -2.07 -7.62
C GLY A 284 -14.09 -1.30 -8.83
N LEU A 285 -13.77 -0.03 -8.61
CA LEU A 285 -13.14 0.81 -9.63
C LEU A 285 -11.78 0.22 -10.02
N THR A 286 -11.46 0.21 -11.30
CA THR A 286 -10.14 -0.21 -11.80
C THR A 286 -9.66 0.75 -12.88
N VAL A 287 -8.36 0.75 -13.15
CA VAL A 287 -7.78 1.50 -14.28
C VAL A 287 -8.31 0.94 -15.60
N LYS A 288 -8.28 1.75 -16.67
CA LYS A 288 -8.75 1.28 -17.99
C LYS A 288 -7.88 0.11 -18.47
N LEU A 289 -8.51 -1.01 -18.81
CA LEU A 289 -7.86 -2.21 -19.33
C LEU A 289 -8.33 -2.48 -20.76
N VAL A 290 -7.38 -2.75 -21.67
CA VAL A 290 -7.67 -3.11 -23.08
C VAL A 290 -6.87 -4.34 -23.48
N ASP A 291 -7.36 -5.06 -24.49
CA ASP A 291 -6.70 -6.25 -25.00
C ASP A 291 -5.35 -5.89 -25.70
N ALA A 292 -4.41 -6.84 -25.77
CA ALA A 292 -3.02 -6.58 -26.15
C ALA A 292 -2.81 -5.90 -27.52
N THR A 293 -3.73 -6.09 -28.46
CA THR A 293 -3.66 -5.50 -29.82
C THR A 293 -4.09 -4.03 -29.88
N GLU A 294 -4.72 -3.51 -28.83
CA GLU A 294 -5.10 -2.10 -28.70
C GLU A 294 -4.06 -1.31 -27.90
N THR A 295 -3.48 -1.89 -26.85
CA THR A 295 -2.38 -1.26 -26.08
C THR A 295 -1.18 -0.93 -26.98
N ALA A 296 -0.77 -1.87 -27.84
CA ALA A 296 0.35 -1.67 -28.76
C ALA A 296 0.14 -0.53 -29.78
N LYS A 297 -1.10 -0.04 -29.98
CA LYS A 297 -1.40 1.13 -30.83
C LYS A 297 -1.33 2.45 -30.06
N VAL A 298 -1.47 2.42 -28.74
CA VAL A 298 -1.36 3.60 -27.85
C VAL A 298 0.11 3.87 -27.51
N GLU A 299 0.93 2.81 -27.42
CA GLU A 299 2.38 2.91 -27.13
C GLU A 299 3.24 3.27 -28.36
N ALA A 300 2.70 3.09 -29.58
CA ALA A 300 3.38 3.52 -30.79
C ALA A 300 3.45 5.06 -30.86
N PRO A 301 4.64 5.68 -31.04
CA PRO A 301 4.74 7.11 -31.25
C PRO A 301 3.89 7.53 -32.45
N VAL A 302 3.03 8.53 -32.26
CA VAL A 302 2.25 9.11 -33.35
C VAL A 302 3.20 9.92 -34.23
N GLU A 303 3.79 9.26 -35.23
CA GLU A 303 4.61 9.92 -36.24
C GLU A 303 3.77 11.00 -36.95
N PRO A 304 4.25 12.24 -37.04
CA PRO A 304 3.63 13.23 -37.90
C PRO A 304 3.82 12.77 -39.35
N LYS A 305 2.71 12.55 -40.07
CA LYS A 305 2.74 12.27 -41.51
C LYS A 305 3.36 13.43 -42.27
N SER A 306 4.66 13.37 -42.54
CA SER A 306 5.33 14.19 -43.54
C SER A 306 5.10 13.58 -44.93
N GLU A 307 4.70 14.42 -45.89
CA GLU A 307 4.56 13.99 -47.28
C GLU A 307 5.92 13.63 -47.88
N ALA A 308 5.91 12.64 -48.78
CA ALA A 308 7.12 12.06 -49.33
C ALA A 308 7.79 12.96 -50.40
N VAL A 309 9.12 13.08 -50.30
CA VAL A 309 9.99 13.41 -51.44
C VAL A 309 11.11 12.36 -51.48
N ALA A 310 11.43 11.87 -52.68
CA ALA A 310 12.12 10.60 -52.87
C ALA A 310 13.65 10.71 -53.05
N ALA A 311 14.38 9.85 -52.31
CA ALA A 311 15.57 9.07 -52.73
C ALA A 311 16.86 9.81 -53.22
N PRO A 312 18.04 9.14 -53.34
CA PRO A 312 18.35 7.73 -53.05
C PRO A 312 19.61 7.45 -52.17
N VAL A 313 19.53 6.34 -51.42
CA VAL A 313 20.53 5.26 -51.23
C VAL A 313 22.05 5.56 -51.28
N GLU A 314 22.73 5.32 -50.14
CA GLU A 314 24.04 4.61 -50.07
C GLU A 314 24.13 3.72 -48.80
N THR A 315 24.86 2.61 -48.88
CA THR A 315 25.03 1.52 -47.85
C THR A 315 26.13 0.57 -48.38
N PRO A 316 26.93 -0.21 -47.59
CA PRO A 316 27.08 -0.34 -46.13
C PRO A 316 28.53 -0.19 -45.58
N ALA A 317 28.66 -0.10 -44.25
CA ALA A 317 29.78 -0.67 -43.47
C ALA A 317 29.27 -1.01 -42.06
N GLN A 318 28.78 -2.24 -41.83
CA GLN A 318 29.49 -3.31 -41.11
C GLN A 318 30.16 -2.90 -39.79
N ALA A 319 29.46 -3.24 -38.70
CA ALA A 319 29.92 -3.94 -37.51
C ALA A 319 31.33 -3.66 -36.96
N ASN A 320 31.37 -3.22 -35.70
CA ASN A 320 32.24 -3.87 -34.74
C ASN A 320 31.50 -4.04 -33.41
N GLU A 321 31.44 -5.26 -32.89
CA GLU A 321 31.01 -5.52 -31.52
C GLU A 321 32.10 -5.02 -30.56
N THR A 322 31.74 -4.44 -29.43
CA THR A 322 32.70 -4.33 -28.31
C THR A 322 31.98 -4.50 -26.98
N ALA A 323 32.34 -5.62 -26.34
CA ALA A 323 32.26 -5.96 -24.92
C ALA A 323 31.36 -5.13 -23.99
N VAL A 324 30.44 -5.86 -23.35
CA VAL A 324 29.78 -5.48 -22.09
C VAL A 324 30.82 -5.03 -21.06
N ALA A 325 30.63 -3.81 -20.52
CA ALA A 325 31.27 -3.36 -19.30
C ALA A 325 30.25 -3.38 -18.14
N GLU A 326 30.62 -3.99 -17.02
CA GLU A 326 29.81 -4.04 -15.81
C GLU A 326 29.69 -2.64 -15.17
N PRO A 327 28.48 -2.17 -14.80
CA PRO A 327 28.33 -1.09 -13.84
C PRO A 327 28.22 -1.66 -12.42
N GLN A 328 29.27 -1.35 -11.68
CA GLN A 328 29.52 -1.54 -10.26
C GLN A 328 28.32 -1.26 -9.33
N THR A 329 28.39 -1.90 -8.16
CA THR A 329 27.51 -1.69 -7.00
C THR A 329 27.40 -0.22 -6.59
N VAL A 330 26.17 0.31 -6.53
CA VAL A 330 25.85 1.55 -5.82
C VAL A 330 25.25 1.25 -4.45
N ASP A 331 26.00 1.61 -3.41
CA ASP A 331 25.57 1.53 -2.02
C ASP A 331 24.36 2.44 -1.73
N LEU A 332 23.49 1.99 -0.82
CA LEU A 332 22.45 2.86 -0.26
C LEU A 332 23.10 3.81 0.76
N PRO A 333 22.63 5.07 0.88
CA PRO A 333 23.17 6.01 1.86
C PRO A 333 22.78 5.61 3.29
N VAL A 334 23.68 4.91 3.97
CA VAL A 334 23.63 4.73 5.43
C VAL A 334 23.94 6.07 6.10
N ARG A 335 23.14 6.47 7.08
CA ARG A 335 23.31 7.73 7.83
C ARG A 335 24.66 7.73 8.57
N PRO A 336 25.37 8.88 8.65
CA PRO A 336 26.62 8.95 9.41
C PRO A 336 26.35 8.74 10.91
N LYS A 337 27.16 7.88 11.53
CA LYS A 337 27.23 7.73 12.98
C LYS A 337 28.03 8.91 13.53
N VAL A 338 27.46 9.68 14.44
CA VAL A 338 28.22 10.69 15.19
C VAL A 338 29.12 9.96 16.16
N GLU A 339 30.42 10.22 16.06
CA GLU A 339 31.46 9.66 16.93
C GLU A 339 31.87 10.75 17.91
N GLU A 340 31.53 10.56 19.20
CA GLU A 340 31.82 11.53 20.26
C GLU A 340 33.19 11.24 20.86
N ALA A 341 34.12 12.19 20.73
CA ALA A 341 35.47 12.08 21.25
C ALA A 341 35.53 12.57 22.70
N ALA A 342 36.14 11.78 23.59
CA ALA A 342 36.55 12.20 24.93
C ALA A 342 37.99 11.72 25.22
N ALA A 343 38.77 12.56 25.88
CA ALA A 343 40.23 12.45 25.95
C ALA A 343 40.79 11.71 27.19
N GLU A 344 42.09 11.46 27.18
CA GLU A 344 42.86 10.67 28.16
C GLU A 344 42.97 11.28 29.58
N ALA A 345 43.10 10.42 30.60
CA ALA A 345 43.77 10.71 31.87
C ALA A 345 44.39 9.43 32.52
N LYS A 346 45.31 9.61 33.49
CA LYS A 346 46.38 8.64 33.88
C LYS A 346 46.07 7.66 35.04
N LYS A 347 46.98 6.66 35.17
CA LYS A 347 47.19 5.66 36.25
C LYS A 347 47.37 6.20 37.68
N GLU A 348 46.92 5.41 38.67
CA GLU A 348 47.63 4.97 39.91
C GLU A 348 46.81 3.80 40.54
N GLU A 349 47.35 2.58 40.65
CA GLU A 349 48.00 1.92 41.81
C GLU A 349 47.04 1.32 42.88
N ALA A 350 47.36 0.12 43.41
CA ALA A 350 46.47 -0.76 44.20
C ALA A 350 46.85 -0.81 45.70
N PRO A 351 46.08 -1.47 46.61
CA PRO A 351 46.18 -2.95 46.77
C PRO A 351 44.88 -3.71 47.18
N ALA A 352 44.95 -5.05 47.12
CA ALA A 352 43.96 -6.03 47.63
C ALA A 352 44.21 -6.37 49.14
N PRO A 353 43.58 -7.37 49.84
CA PRO A 353 43.00 -8.69 49.44
C PRO A 353 41.50 -8.84 49.87
N VAL A 354 40.76 -9.96 49.73
CA VAL A 354 41.11 -11.40 49.86
C VAL A 354 40.20 -12.31 49.02
N GLU A 355 40.79 -13.36 48.45
CA GLU A 355 40.15 -14.52 47.82
C GLU A 355 40.14 -15.70 48.83
N PRO A 356 39.47 -16.86 48.60
CA PRO A 356 40.02 -17.85 47.66
C PRO A 356 39.01 -18.72 46.85
N GLU A 357 39.41 -19.03 45.60
CA GLU A 357 39.37 -20.37 44.95
C GLU A 357 38.01 -21.10 44.71
N ALA A 358 37.79 -21.95 43.70
CA ALA A 358 38.48 -22.42 42.46
C ALA A 358 37.50 -23.38 41.73
N LYS A 359 37.58 -23.82 40.45
CA LYS A 359 38.31 -23.56 39.18
C LYS A 359 37.38 -24.13 38.06
N VAL A 360 37.21 -23.59 36.85
CA VAL A 360 38.12 -23.45 35.69
C VAL A 360 38.67 -24.78 35.14
N GLU A 361 38.24 -25.14 33.92
CA GLU A 361 39.17 -25.55 32.84
C GLU A 361 38.56 -25.27 31.45
N GLU A 362 39.40 -24.81 30.50
CA GLU A 362 39.09 -24.55 29.09
C GLU A 362 39.73 -25.65 28.20
N ALA A 363 39.33 -25.76 26.92
CA ALA A 363 40.27 -25.68 25.76
C ALA A 363 39.69 -26.11 24.39
N LYS A 364 39.74 -25.17 23.42
CA LYS A 364 40.29 -25.24 22.04
C LYS A 364 40.00 -26.39 21.01
N VAL A 365 39.51 -25.93 19.83
CA VAL A 365 39.75 -26.28 18.39
C VAL A 365 40.01 -27.73 17.92
N GLU A 366 39.35 -28.16 16.82
CA GLU A 366 39.96 -28.27 15.46
C GLU A 366 38.93 -28.57 14.33
N ASP A 367 39.32 -28.29 13.07
CA ASP A 367 38.59 -28.59 11.82
C ASP A 367 38.64 -30.07 11.43
N THR A 368 37.59 -30.63 10.80
CA THR A 368 37.76 -31.70 9.79
C THR A 368 36.61 -31.79 8.77
N LYS A 369 36.97 -32.03 7.50
CA LYS A 369 36.12 -32.27 6.32
C LYS A 369 36.00 -33.77 6.00
N VAL A 370 34.78 -34.31 5.86
CA VAL A 370 34.44 -35.54 5.08
C VAL A 370 32.96 -35.37 4.63
N GLU A 371 32.53 -35.30 3.37
CA GLU A 371 32.64 -36.17 2.17
C GLU A 371 31.58 -37.30 2.11
N ASP A 372 31.06 -37.57 0.91
CA ASP A 372 29.79 -38.26 0.61
C ASP A 372 29.67 -39.75 1.01
N THR A 373 28.45 -40.23 1.22
CA THR A 373 28.08 -41.62 0.86
C THR A 373 26.61 -41.79 0.46
N LYS A 374 26.41 -42.45 -0.69
CA LYS A 374 25.14 -42.83 -1.34
C LYS A 374 24.71 -44.26 -0.93
N VAL A 375 23.44 -44.46 -0.59
CA VAL A 375 22.68 -45.74 -0.67
C VAL A 375 21.21 -45.35 -0.87
N GLU A 376 20.52 -45.53 -2.00
CA GLU A 376 20.26 -46.67 -2.91
C GLU A 376 19.16 -47.64 -2.42
N ASP A 377 18.25 -47.99 -3.33
CA ASP A 377 16.91 -48.55 -3.08
C ASP A 377 16.85 -49.98 -2.53
N THR A 378 15.73 -50.34 -1.89
CA THR A 378 15.19 -51.72 -1.96
C THR A 378 13.66 -51.75 -1.86
N LYS A 379 13.02 -52.46 -2.80
CA LYS A 379 11.57 -52.73 -2.94
C LYS A 379 11.28 -54.21 -2.69
N VAL A 380 10.26 -54.56 -1.88
CA VAL A 380 9.39 -55.79 -1.91
C VAL A 380 8.15 -55.46 -1.04
N GLU A 381 6.94 -55.22 -1.58
CA GLU A 381 5.88 -56.13 -2.09
C GLU A 381 4.89 -56.74 -1.05
N ASP A 382 3.68 -56.99 -1.55
CA ASP A 382 2.39 -57.20 -0.88
C ASP A 382 2.21 -58.43 0.03
N THR A 383 1.21 -58.36 0.92
CA THR A 383 0.28 -59.49 1.15
C THR A 383 -1.14 -58.99 1.47
N LYS A 384 -2.16 -59.68 0.94
CA LYS A 384 -3.61 -59.39 1.00
C LYS A 384 -4.32 -60.44 1.90
N VAL A 385 -5.64 -60.26 2.12
CA VAL A 385 -6.66 -61.26 2.58
C VAL A 385 -6.87 -61.24 4.12
N GLU A 386 -8.07 -61.25 4.72
CA GLU A 386 -9.45 -61.54 4.24
C GLU A 386 -10.56 -60.69 4.92
N GLU A 387 -11.79 -60.81 4.43
CA GLU A 387 -13.03 -60.27 5.04
C GLU A 387 -13.60 -61.21 6.14
N THR A 388 -14.45 -60.68 7.02
CA THR A 388 -15.60 -61.47 7.53
C THR A 388 -16.82 -60.56 7.76
N LYS A 389 -17.99 -61.05 7.37
CA LYS A 389 -19.29 -60.35 7.37
C LYS A 389 -20.29 -61.19 8.17
N GLN A 390 -21.12 -60.60 9.04
CA GLN A 390 -22.29 -61.30 9.59
C GLN A 390 -23.51 -60.40 9.94
N GLU A 391 -24.55 -60.62 9.14
CA GLU A 391 -26.03 -60.53 9.29
C GLU A 391 -26.59 -61.16 10.60
N THR A 392 -27.81 -60.95 11.16
CA THR A 392 -29.01 -60.06 10.97
C THR A 392 -29.95 -60.09 12.22
N GLU A 393 -31.00 -59.24 12.28
CA GLU A 393 -32.34 -59.42 12.98
C GLU A 393 -32.42 -59.51 14.53
N GLU A 394 -33.52 -59.27 15.30
CA GLU A 394 -34.96 -58.85 15.15
C GLU A 394 -35.35 -58.12 16.51
N LYS A 395 -36.07 -56.97 16.63
CA LYS A 395 -37.55 -56.67 16.58
C LYS A 395 -38.32 -56.57 17.93
N LYS A 396 -39.39 -55.73 17.95
CA LYS A 396 -40.62 -55.70 18.82
C LYS A 396 -40.65 -54.66 19.99
N THR A 397 -41.73 -53.94 20.40
CA THR A 397 -42.99 -53.31 19.83
C THR A 397 -43.58 -52.33 20.91
N GLU A 398 -44.70 -51.62 20.61
CA GLU A 398 -45.62 -50.84 21.49
C GLU A 398 -45.22 -49.36 21.75
N GLU A 399 -46.11 -48.33 21.71
CA GLU A 399 -47.56 -48.24 21.41
C GLU A 399 -47.94 -46.79 20.95
N ILE A 400 -49.13 -46.59 20.32
CA ILE A 400 -49.76 -45.27 20.03
C ILE A 400 -51.23 -45.29 20.51
N PRO A 401 -51.88 -44.15 20.81
CA PRO A 401 -52.79 -43.48 19.83
C PRO A 401 -52.70 -41.92 19.90
N VAL A 402 -53.43 -41.05 19.17
CA VAL A 402 -54.77 -41.07 18.53
C VAL A 402 -54.78 -40.24 17.21
N ALA A 403 -55.85 -40.40 16.43
CA ALA A 403 -56.37 -39.68 15.23
C ALA A 403 -56.18 -38.14 15.13
N ALA A 404 -56.06 -37.48 13.95
CA ALA A 404 -56.74 -37.50 12.62
C ALA A 404 -57.84 -36.41 12.49
N ASP A 405 -58.24 -35.85 11.34
CA ASP A 405 -57.98 -36.10 9.89
C ASP A 405 -57.95 -34.71 9.15
N GLY A 406 -57.78 -34.52 7.82
CA GLY A 406 -57.72 -35.44 6.66
C GLY A 406 -57.62 -34.68 5.31
N ALA A 407 -57.95 -35.33 4.19
CA ALA A 407 -57.99 -34.79 2.79
C ALA A 407 -59.17 -35.45 2.00
N PRO A 408 -59.47 -35.19 0.69
CA PRO A 408 -58.57 -35.51 -0.47
C PRO A 408 -58.80 -34.77 -1.84
N LYS A 409 -57.93 -35.06 -2.85
CA LYS A 409 -58.18 -35.30 -4.32
C LYS A 409 -58.96 -34.26 -5.21
N GLU A 410 -58.82 -34.13 -6.54
CA GLU A 410 -57.86 -34.58 -7.60
C GLU A 410 -58.15 -33.82 -8.94
N ALA A 411 -57.16 -33.77 -9.85
CA ALA A 411 -57.25 -33.75 -11.34
C ALA A 411 -57.95 -32.65 -12.22
N GLU A 412 -57.18 -32.22 -13.24
CA GLU A 412 -57.50 -32.08 -14.69
C GLU A 412 -57.93 -30.76 -15.39
N ALA A 413 -57.42 -30.65 -16.64
CA ALA A 413 -57.88 -29.94 -17.84
C ALA A 413 -57.59 -28.43 -18.08
N ALA A 414 -56.85 -28.16 -19.16
CA ALA A 414 -56.87 -26.91 -19.95
C ALA A 414 -57.88 -27.04 -21.13
N PRO A 415 -58.24 -25.98 -21.90
CA PRO A 415 -57.39 -25.57 -23.05
C PRO A 415 -57.53 -24.10 -23.59
N LYS A 416 -56.61 -23.75 -24.53
CA LYS A 416 -56.73 -22.81 -25.69
C LYS A 416 -57.03 -21.32 -25.45
N GLU A 417 -56.13 -20.40 -25.85
CA GLU A 417 -55.83 -19.89 -27.23
C GLU A 417 -56.91 -18.95 -27.82
N THR A 418 -56.55 -17.67 -27.95
CA THR A 418 -56.86 -16.85 -29.14
C THR A 418 -55.73 -15.85 -29.40
N GLU A 419 -55.24 -15.86 -30.64
CA GLU A 419 -54.26 -14.93 -31.19
C GLU A 419 -55.00 -13.82 -31.96
N ALA A 420 -54.57 -12.56 -31.84
CA ALA A 420 -55.01 -11.46 -32.71
C ALA A 420 -54.00 -10.30 -32.70
N THR A 421 -53.12 -10.27 -33.68
CA THR A 421 -52.35 -9.07 -34.08
C THR A 421 -53.22 -8.13 -34.90
N GLU A 422 -53.22 -6.82 -34.59
CA GLU A 422 -53.19 -5.80 -35.67
C GLU A 422 -52.65 -4.43 -35.22
N THR A 423 -52.08 -3.75 -36.21
CA THR A 423 -51.37 -2.47 -36.30
C THR A 423 -51.95 -1.23 -35.57
N ALA A 424 -51.07 -0.34 -35.08
CA ALA A 424 -50.84 1.00 -35.68
C ALA A 424 -49.82 1.89 -34.90
N GLN A 425 -48.92 2.55 -35.63
CA GLN A 425 -48.18 3.79 -35.25
C GLN A 425 -49.06 5.04 -35.54
N PRO A 426 -48.59 6.29 -35.33
CA PRO A 426 -47.89 6.92 -34.19
C PRO A 426 -48.58 8.27 -33.78
N GLU A 427 -48.00 9.03 -32.84
CA GLU A 427 -47.75 10.51 -32.91
C GLU A 427 -47.78 11.26 -31.54
N LYS A 428 -46.72 12.07 -31.34
CA LYS A 428 -46.65 13.44 -30.78
C LYS A 428 -47.27 13.82 -29.40
N SER A 429 -46.37 14.40 -28.61
CA SER A 429 -46.49 15.72 -27.92
C SER A 429 -47.59 15.95 -26.89
N ALA A 430 -47.18 15.96 -25.62
CA ALA A 430 -47.24 17.16 -24.77
C ALA A 430 -46.07 17.12 -23.76
#